data_AF-A0A9D5FPJ4-F1
#
_entry.id   AF-A0A9D5FPJ4-F1
#
_cell.length_a   1.000
_cell.length_b   1.000
_cell.length_c   1.000
_cell.angle_alpha   90.00
_cell.angle_beta   90.00
_cell.angle_gamma   90.00
#
_symmetry.space_group_name_H-M   'P 1'
#
loop_
_entity.id
_entity.type
_entity.pdbx_description
1 polymer ?
#
loop_
_entity_poly.entity_id
_entity_poly.type
_entity_poly.pdbx_seq_one_letter_code
_entity_poly.pdbx_strand_id
1 'polypeptide(L)'
;MNLLLDPNVAYLMLVLGFILGVLALFTPGTGILEIGALFAMFLAGYAVYTLPVNVWALILLVVGVVPFIVALRKYKQWYWLIPANVSIIVGSVFLFRTDSGAPAINPILAILVSIIATVFLWFIGRKTIDAMSTLPSQDLSKLIGTIGEARTDVYLEGTVYVGGEDWSARSEKKIHGGALVKVVGREGLVLLVEPV
;
A
#
# COMPACT_ATOMS: atom_id res chain seq x y z
N MET A 1 -10.52 14.92 35.15
CA MET A 1 -9.39 14.24 34.48
C MET A 1 -9.73 14.12 33.01
N ASN A 2 -9.21 15.01 32.16
CA ASN A 2 -9.47 14.98 30.72
C ASN A 2 -8.43 14.09 30.06
N LEU A 3 -8.77 12.81 29.86
CA LEU A 3 -7.87 11.81 29.26
C LEU A 3 -7.34 12.25 27.88
N LEU A 4 -8.13 13.04 27.14
CA LEU A 4 -7.78 13.62 25.84
C LEU A 4 -6.74 14.76 25.92
N LEU A 5 -6.56 15.37 27.10
CA LEU A 5 -5.57 16.43 27.34
C LEU A 5 -4.28 15.88 27.95
N ASP A 6 -4.12 14.55 28.06
CA ASP A 6 -2.84 13.94 28.38
C ASP A 6 -1.93 14.00 27.14
N PRO A 7 -0.74 14.63 27.21
CA PRO A 7 0.20 14.69 26.09
C PRO A 7 0.56 13.32 25.49
N ASN A 8 0.58 12.26 26.30
CA ASN A 8 0.84 10.91 25.82
C ASN A 8 -0.31 10.38 24.97
N VAL A 9 -1.56 10.59 25.41
CA VAL A 9 -2.76 10.17 24.67
C VAL A 9 -2.89 10.98 23.38
N ALA A 10 -2.65 12.29 23.44
CA ALA A 10 -2.62 13.15 22.27
C ALA A 10 -1.59 12.68 21.23
N TYR A 11 -0.38 12.33 21.68
CA TYR A 11 0.66 11.77 20.83
C TYR A 11 0.24 10.42 20.21
N LEU A 12 -0.34 9.51 21.01
CA LEU A 12 -0.86 8.23 20.50
C LEU A 12 -1.96 8.42 19.46
N MET A 13 -2.86 9.38 19.65
CA MET A 13 -3.89 9.73 18.66
C MET A 13 -3.28 10.25 17.35
N LEU A 14 -2.22 11.07 17.44
CA LEU A 14 -1.51 11.56 16.26
C LEU A 14 -0.86 10.42 15.49
N VAL A 15 -0.12 9.54 16.18
CA VAL A 15 0.53 8.38 15.55
C VAL A 15 -0.50 7.42 14.95
N LEU A 16 -1.58 7.14 15.68
CA LEU A 16 -2.66 6.27 15.22
C LEU A 16 -3.33 6.86 13.97
N GLY A 17 -3.70 8.14 14.00
CA GLY A 17 -4.27 8.83 12.85
C GLY A 17 -3.35 8.80 11.64
N PHE A 18 -2.04 8.98 11.86
CA PHE A 18 -1.04 8.89 10.80
C PHE A 18 -0.94 7.48 10.21
N ILE A 19 -0.85 6.45 11.05
CA ILE A 19 -0.79 5.04 10.59
C ILE A 19 -2.05 4.68 9.81
N LEU A 20 -3.24 4.97 10.36
CA LEU A 20 -4.51 4.70 9.68
C LEU A 20 -4.62 5.47 8.36
N GLY A 21 -4.17 6.72 8.33
CA GLY A 21 -4.13 7.53 7.11
C GLY A 21 -3.24 6.92 6.03
N VAL A 22 -2.04 6.46 6.40
CA VAL A 22 -1.13 5.77 5.46
C VAL A 22 -1.73 4.46 4.96
N LEU A 23 -2.36 3.67 5.85
CA LEU A 23 -3.02 2.43 5.47
C LEU A 23 -4.21 2.68 4.53
N ALA A 24 -5.01 3.71 4.79
CA ALA A 24 -6.10 4.13 3.91
C ALA A 24 -5.60 4.53 2.51
N LEU A 25 -4.41 5.14 2.41
CA LEU A 25 -3.78 5.44 1.12
C LEU A 25 -3.29 4.18 0.39
N PHE A 26 -2.84 3.15 1.11
CA PHE A 26 -2.42 1.89 0.51
C PHE A 26 -3.57 0.97 0.12
N THR A 27 -4.73 1.09 0.77
CA THR A 27 -5.92 0.28 0.47
C THR A 27 -7.14 1.20 0.48
N PRO A 28 -7.32 2.01 -0.58
CA PRO A 28 -8.42 2.95 -0.65
C PRO A 28 -9.77 2.22 -0.78
N GLY A 29 -10.81 2.78 -0.17
CA GLY A 29 -12.18 2.30 -0.30
C GLY A 29 -12.63 1.37 0.83
N THR A 30 -11.87 1.25 1.92
CA THR A 30 -12.29 0.41 3.07
C THR A 30 -13.38 1.08 3.92
N GLY A 31 -13.48 2.40 3.87
CA GLY A 31 -14.37 3.21 4.70
C GLY A 31 -13.91 3.32 6.17
N ILE A 32 -13.60 2.18 6.81
CA ILE A 32 -13.25 2.14 8.24
C ILE A 32 -11.89 2.80 8.51
N LEU A 33 -10.88 2.55 7.67
CA LEU A 33 -9.55 3.14 7.86
C LEU A 33 -9.58 4.65 7.64
N GLU A 34 -10.30 5.10 6.61
CA GLU A 34 -10.47 6.51 6.26
C GLU A 34 -11.18 7.27 7.39
N ILE A 35 -12.32 6.75 7.87
CA ILE A 35 -13.08 7.37 8.96
C ILE A 35 -12.27 7.36 10.25
N GLY A 36 -11.61 6.25 10.57
CA GLY A 36 -10.75 6.14 11.75
C GLY A 36 -9.57 7.11 11.72
N ALA A 37 -8.91 7.26 10.56
CA ALA A 37 -7.82 8.21 10.35
C ALA A 37 -8.31 9.65 10.54
N LEU A 38 -9.42 10.02 9.91
CA LEU A 38 -10.00 11.36 10.03
C LEU A 38 -10.39 11.68 11.48
N PHE A 39 -11.02 10.73 12.18
CA PHE A 39 -11.42 10.91 13.57
C PHE A 39 -10.21 11.06 14.50
N ALA A 40 -9.21 10.19 14.37
CA ALA A 40 -7.99 10.27 15.17
C ALA A 40 -7.19 11.55 14.88
N MET A 41 -7.09 11.95 13.61
CA MET A 41 -6.45 13.21 13.21
C MET A 41 -7.19 14.44 13.75
N PHE A 42 -8.53 14.41 13.78
CA PHE A 42 -9.33 15.48 14.36
C PHE A 42 -9.03 15.64 15.85
N LEU A 43 -9.00 14.54 16.61
CA LEU A 43 -8.65 14.55 18.03
C LEU A 43 -7.21 15.00 18.28
N ALA A 44 -6.27 14.52 17.47
CA ALA A 44 -4.87 14.95 17.52
C ALA A 44 -4.74 16.46 17.23
N GLY A 45 -5.46 16.98 16.23
CA GLY A 45 -5.52 18.40 15.91
C GLY A 45 -6.08 19.24 17.06
N TYR A 46 -7.13 18.77 17.71
CA TYR A 46 -7.67 19.41 18.91
C TYR A 46 -6.67 19.44 20.07
N ALA A 47 -5.91 18.35 20.27
CA ALA A 47 -4.87 18.30 21.28
C ALA A 47 -3.68 19.23 20.96
N VAL A 48 -3.26 19.30 19.69
CA VAL A 48 -2.23 20.23 19.20
C VAL A 48 -2.66 21.69 19.40
N TYR A 49 -3.95 21.99 19.25
CA TYR A 49 -4.49 23.33 19.48
C TYR A 49 -4.53 23.69 20.98
N THR A 50 -4.82 22.71 21.84
CA THR A 50 -5.07 22.96 23.27
C THR A 50 -3.79 22.86 24.12
N LEU A 51 -2.87 21.97 23.76
CA LEU A 51 -1.62 21.74 24.48
C LEU A 51 -0.50 22.65 23.97
N PRO A 52 0.43 23.06 24.85
CA PRO A 52 1.60 23.81 24.41
C PRO A 52 2.53 22.92 23.57
N VAL A 53 2.58 23.20 22.27
CA VAL A 53 3.35 22.47 21.26
C VAL A 53 4.65 23.18 20.90
N ASN A 54 5.72 22.41 20.72
CA ASN A 54 6.94 22.89 20.08
C ASN A 54 6.82 22.78 18.56
N VAL A 55 6.59 23.91 17.88
CA VAL A 55 6.40 23.95 16.43
C VAL A 55 7.59 23.37 15.66
N TRP A 56 8.82 23.58 16.15
CA TRP A 56 10.02 23.01 15.52
C TRP A 56 10.02 21.47 15.56
N ALA A 57 9.49 20.86 16.63
CA ALA A 57 9.40 19.41 16.78
C ALA A 57 8.33 18.84 15.85
N LEU A 58 7.21 19.56 15.68
CA LEU A 58 6.18 19.22 14.69
C LEU A 58 6.74 19.29 13.26
N ILE A 59 7.49 20.35 12.92
CA ILE A 59 8.16 20.45 11.62
C ILE A 59 9.14 19.28 11.43
N LEU A 60 9.89 18.92 12.47
CA LEU A 60 10.83 17.81 12.42
C LEU A 60 10.14 16.45 12.16
N LEU A 61 8.95 16.23 12.73
CA LEU A 61 8.12 15.05 12.41
C LEU A 61 7.77 14.99 10.93
N VAL A 62 7.30 16.10 10.35
CA VAL A 62 6.95 16.19 8.93
C VAL A 62 8.17 15.98 8.04
N VAL A 63 9.30 16.61 8.37
CA VAL A 63 10.56 16.44 7.65
C VAL A 63 11.06 14.99 7.72
N GLY A 64 10.86 14.31 8.85
CA GLY A 64 11.22 12.90 9.03
C GLY A 64 10.52 11.93 8.08
N VAL A 65 9.37 12.33 7.52
CA VAL A 65 8.64 11.55 6.50
C VAL A 65 9.42 11.49 5.17
N VAL A 66 10.21 12.52 4.84
CA VAL A 66 10.98 12.57 3.58
C VAL A 66 12.00 11.42 3.46
N PRO A 67 12.95 11.24 4.39
CA PRO A 67 13.87 10.11 4.33
C PRO A 67 13.16 8.76 4.46
N PHE A 68 12.01 8.69 5.15
CA PHE A 68 11.18 7.49 5.20
C PHE A 68 10.63 7.10 3.82
N ILE A 69 10.08 8.06 3.07
CA ILE A 69 9.60 7.83 1.69
C ILE A 69 10.75 7.41 0.77
N VAL A 70 11.94 8.02 0.92
CA VAL A 70 13.13 7.63 0.16
C VAL A 70 13.52 6.17 0.46
N ALA A 71 13.47 5.76 1.72
CA ALA A 71 13.74 4.38 2.14
C ALA A 71 12.75 3.37 1.54
N LEU A 72 11.49 3.77 1.28
CA LEU A 72 10.48 2.91 0.66
C LEU A 72 10.73 2.67 -0.84
N ARG A 73 11.14 3.71 -1.59
CA ARG A 73 11.20 3.67 -3.06
C ARG A 73 12.32 2.80 -3.63
N LYS A 74 13.48 2.71 -2.96
CA LYS A 74 14.67 2.05 -3.52
C LYS A 74 15.01 0.75 -2.80
N TYR A 75 15.15 -0.34 -3.56
CA TYR A 75 15.62 -1.63 -3.05
C TYR A 75 17.01 -1.48 -2.39
N LYS A 76 17.19 -2.01 -1.18
CA LYS A 76 18.40 -1.94 -0.33
C LYS A 76 18.77 -0.58 0.29
N GLN A 77 17.91 0.44 0.24
CA GLN A 77 18.19 1.76 0.85
C GLN A 77 17.68 1.90 2.30
N TRP A 78 17.80 0.85 3.10
CA TRP A 78 17.35 0.81 4.50
C TRP A 78 18.04 1.83 5.41
N TYR A 79 19.26 2.28 5.06
CA TYR A 79 20.02 3.27 5.83
C TYR A 79 19.31 4.63 5.94
N TRP A 80 18.42 4.97 5.00
CA TRP A 80 17.57 6.18 5.11
C TRP A 80 16.55 6.12 6.25
N LEU A 81 16.29 4.94 6.81
CA LEU A 81 15.48 4.81 8.02
C LEU A 81 16.16 5.39 9.25
N ILE A 82 17.49 5.53 9.27
CA ILE A 82 18.21 6.10 10.41
C ILE A 82 17.84 7.59 10.60
N PRO A 83 18.04 8.49 9.62
CA PRO A 83 17.65 9.89 9.76
C PRO A 83 16.13 10.07 9.88
N ALA A 84 15.32 9.15 9.32
CA ALA A 84 13.87 9.14 9.53
C ALA A 84 13.53 8.87 11.01
N ASN A 85 14.03 7.76 11.58
CA ASN A 85 13.79 7.41 12.98
C ASN A 85 14.30 8.48 13.93
N VAL A 86 15.51 9.03 13.70
CA VAL A 86 16.05 10.10 14.55
C VAL A 86 15.12 11.32 14.53
N SER A 87 14.70 11.77 13.35
CA SER A 87 13.79 12.91 13.21
C SER A 87 12.44 12.64 13.87
N ILE A 88 11.86 11.45 13.64
CA ILE A 88 10.56 11.07 14.20
C ILE A 88 10.62 10.94 15.72
N ILE A 89 11.66 10.30 16.27
CA ILE A 89 11.83 10.10 17.71
C ILE A 89 12.05 11.45 18.40
N VAL A 90 12.97 12.27 17.91
CA VAL A 90 13.24 13.59 18.50
C VAL A 90 12.01 14.49 18.39
N GLY A 91 11.37 14.52 17.23
CA GLY A 91 10.12 15.25 17.03
C GLY A 91 9.01 14.76 17.97
N SER A 92 8.91 13.45 18.19
CA SER A 92 7.90 12.84 19.07
C SER A 92 8.14 13.19 20.53
N VAL A 93 9.37 13.04 21.04
CA VAL A 93 9.70 13.32 22.46
C VAL A 93 9.42 14.79 22.79
N PHE A 94 9.78 15.70 21.90
CA PHE A 94 9.67 17.14 22.13
C PHE A 94 8.36 17.77 21.64
N LEU A 95 7.43 16.99 21.06
CA LEU A 95 6.23 17.53 20.42
C LEU A 95 5.41 18.42 21.36
N PHE A 96 5.07 17.89 22.54
CA PHE A 96 4.39 18.63 23.60
C PHE A 96 5.39 18.99 24.70
N ARG A 97 5.23 20.19 25.26
CA ARG A 97 6.05 20.67 26.38
C ARG A 97 5.19 20.94 27.60
N THR A 98 5.81 20.95 28.78
CA THR A 98 5.21 21.49 30.00
C THR A 98 5.35 23.02 30.02
N ASP A 99 4.70 23.69 30.96
CA ASP A 99 4.87 25.15 31.18
C ASP A 99 6.34 25.53 31.50
N SER A 100 7.10 24.59 32.08
CA SER A 100 8.53 24.70 32.34
C SER A 100 9.42 24.46 31.09
N GLY A 101 8.83 24.14 29.94
CA GLY A 101 9.54 23.89 28.68
C GLY A 101 10.15 22.50 28.54
N ALA A 102 9.97 21.61 29.51
CA ALA A 102 10.45 20.23 29.44
C ALA A 102 9.53 19.36 28.54
N PRO A 103 10.03 18.24 27.98
CA PRO A 103 9.20 17.27 27.28
C PRO A 103 8.02 16.80 28.14
N ALA A 104 6.80 16.94 27.65
CA ALA A 104 5.60 16.51 28.37
C ALA A 104 5.19 15.06 28.05
N ILE A 105 5.74 14.49 26.99
CA ILE A 105 5.52 13.09 26.60
C ILE A 105 6.56 12.21 27.30
N ASN A 106 6.14 11.03 27.77
CA ASN A 106 7.06 10.03 28.29
C ASN A 106 8.04 9.59 27.17
N PRO A 107 9.37 9.81 27.34
CA PRO A 107 10.32 9.51 26.28
C PRO A 107 10.36 8.04 25.88
N ILE A 108 10.16 7.12 26.82
CA ILE A 108 10.16 5.67 26.55
C ILE A 108 8.97 5.32 25.65
N LEU A 109 7.80 5.88 25.94
CA LEU A 109 6.61 5.70 25.12
C LEU A 109 6.84 6.25 23.72
N ALA A 110 7.33 7.49 23.61
CA ALA A 110 7.60 8.13 22.32
C ALA A 110 8.58 7.32 21.46
N ILE A 111 9.68 6.83 22.06
CA ILE A 111 10.69 6.02 21.37
C ILE A 111 10.08 4.70 20.88
N LEU A 112 9.42 3.94 21.77
CA LEU A 112 8.86 2.63 21.43
C LEU A 112 7.80 2.74 20.34
N VAL A 113 6.86 3.68 20.49
CA VAL A 113 5.78 3.89 19.53
C VAL A 113 6.33 4.36 18.19
N SER A 114 7.30 5.28 18.17
CA SER A 114 7.94 5.76 16.94
C SER A 114 8.64 4.63 16.18
N ILE A 115 9.39 3.78 16.88
CA ILE A 115 10.10 2.65 16.27
C ILE A 115 9.11 1.64 15.70
N ILE A 116 8.10 1.25 16.51
CA ILE A 116 7.07 0.29 16.08
C ILE A 116 6.33 0.83 14.85
N ALA A 117 5.88 2.08 14.89
CA ALA A 117 5.19 2.73 13.78
C ALA A 117 6.05 2.75 12.51
N THR A 118 7.33 3.15 12.63
CA THR A 118 8.25 3.25 11.50
C THR A 118 8.52 1.89 10.88
N VAL A 119 8.80 0.87 11.70
CA VAL A 119 9.06 -0.50 11.23
C VAL A 119 7.81 -1.09 10.57
N PHE A 120 6.64 -0.92 11.20
CA PHE A 120 5.37 -1.40 10.69
C PHE A 120 5.02 -0.79 9.33
N LEU A 121 5.06 0.55 9.23
CA LEU A 121 4.77 1.25 7.99
C LEU A 121 5.79 0.94 6.90
N TRP A 122 7.08 0.77 7.26
CA TRP A 122 8.10 0.38 6.31
C TRP A 122 7.85 -1.02 5.75
N PHE A 123 7.53 -1.98 6.61
CA PHE A 123 7.23 -3.35 6.22
C PHE A 123 6.01 -3.43 5.29
N ILE A 124 4.89 -2.81 5.68
CA ILE A 124 3.68 -2.79 4.87
C ILE A 124 3.92 -2.05 3.56
N GLY A 125 4.50 -0.86 3.59
CA GLY A 125 4.77 -0.07 2.38
C GLY A 125 5.63 -0.83 1.38
N ARG A 126 6.65 -1.57 1.85
CA ARG A 126 7.48 -2.44 1.00
C ARG A 126 6.66 -3.56 0.38
N LYS A 127 5.86 -4.28 1.17
CA LYS A 127 5.00 -5.37 0.68
C LYS A 127 3.98 -4.87 -0.35
N THR A 128 3.39 -3.69 -0.14
CA THR A 128 2.46 -3.09 -1.09
C THR A 128 3.15 -2.74 -2.40
N ILE A 129 4.34 -2.13 -2.36
CA ILE A 129 5.13 -1.83 -3.58
C ILE A 129 5.49 -3.13 -4.31
N ASP A 130 5.97 -4.14 -3.58
CA ASP A 130 6.32 -5.44 -4.15
C ASP A 130 5.10 -6.07 -4.83
N ALA A 131 3.93 -6.08 -4.17
CA ALA A 131 2.68 -6.62 -4.72
C ALA A 131 2.15 -5.84 -5.94
N MET A 132 2.35 -4.53 -6.00
CA MET A 132 2.02 -3.74 -7.20
C MET A 132 2.99 -4.02 -8.36
N SER A 133 4.23 -4.39 -8.05
CA SER A 133 5.27 -4.69 -9.03
C SER A 133 5.26 -6.13 -9.54
N THR A 134 4.58 -7.05 -8.84
CA THR A 134 4.41 -8.42 -9.32
C THR A 134 3.50 -8.41 -10.53
N LEU A 135 4.08 -8.74 -11.71
CA LEU A 135 3.29 -9.01 -12.92
C LEU A 135 2.26 -10.11 -12.62
N PRO A 136 1.06 -10.06 -13.24
CA PRO A 136 0.10 -11.16 -13.17
C PRO A 136 0.80 -12.47 -13.53
N SER A 137 0.94 -13.35 -12.54
CA SER A 137 1.78 -14.56 -12.59
C SER A 137 1.19 -15.70 -13.42
N GLN A 138 0.05 -15.48 -14.07
CA GLN A 138 -0.41 -16.33 -15.16
C GLN A 138 0.41 -15.94 -16.40
N ASP A 139 1.58 -16.55 -16.54
CA ASP A 139 2.34 -16.55 -17.79
C ASP A 139 1.55 -17.33 -18.84
N LEU A 140 0.51 -16.69 -19.36
CA LEU A 140 -0.39 -17.21 -20.39
C LEU A 140 0.36 -17.40 -21.72
N SER A 141 1.63 -16.99 -21.82
CA SER A 141 2.52 -17.39 -22.91
C SER A 141 2.66 -18.91 -22.97
N LYS A 142 2.47 -19.64 -21.85
CA LYS A 142 2.41 -21.10 -21.82
C LYS A 142 1.22 -21.68 -22.60
N LEU A 143 0.19 -20.88 -22.90
CA LEU A 143 -0.91 -21.31 -23.76
C LEU A 143 -0.50 -21.32 -25.22
N ILE A 144 0.52 -20.54 -25.64
CA ILE A 144 1.00 -20.52 -27.02
C ILE A 144 1.63 -21.87 -27.36
N GLY A 145 1.16 -22.48 -28.46
CA GLY A 145 1.57 -23.81 -28.90
C GLY A 145 0.73 -24.96 -28.32
N THR A 146 -0.15 -24.70 -27.35
CA THR A 146 -1.07 -25.71 -26.82
C THR A 146 -2.24 -25.94 -27.77
N ILE A 147 -2.81 -27.15 -27.69
CA ILE A 147 -4.00 -27.56 -28.44
C ILE A 147 -5.20 -27.48 -27.50
N GLY A 148 -6.31 -26.96 -28.01
CA GLY A 148 -7.60 -26.98 -27.34
C GLY A 148 -8.73 -27.32 -28.30
N GLU A 149 -9.95 -27.04 -27.86
CA GLU A 149 -11.17 -27.35 -28.60
C GLU A 149 -12.03 -26.10 -28.76
N ALA A 150 -12.54 -25.86 -29.97
CA ALA A 150 -13.50 -24.79 -30.21
C ALA A 150 -14.83 -25.10 -29.51
N ARG A 151 -15.29 -24.24 -28.61
CA ARG A 151 -16.62 -24.37 -27.98
C ARG A 151 -17.72 -23.77 -28.83
N THR A 152 -17.38 -22.76 -29.63
CA THR A 152 -18.27 -22.13 -30.61
C THR A 152 -17.60 -22.09 -31.98
N ASP A 153 -18.33 -21.70 -33.02
CA ASP A 153 -17.70 -21.35 -34.29
C ASP A 153 -16.76 -20.15 -34.10
N VAL A 154 -15.49 -20.28 -34.50
CA VAL A 154 -14.44 -19.26 -34.32
C VAL A 154 -14.05 -18.67 -35.67
N TYR A 155 -14.10 -17.34 -35.77
CA TYR A 155 -13.53 -16.55 -36.87
C TYR A 155 -13.02 -15.21 -36.30
N LEU A 156 -13.73 -14.10 -36.47
CA LEU A 156 -13.37 -12.82 -35.84
C LEU A 156 -13.64 -12.78 -34.34
N GLU A 157 -14.53 -13.64 -33.84
CA GLU A 157 -14.80 -13.87 -32.41
C GLU A 157 -15.26 -15.31 -32.24
N GLY A 158 -15.12 -15.84 -31.02
CA GLY A 158 -15.49 -17.19 -30.66
C GLY A 158 -14.89 -17.57 -29.31
N THR A 159 -15.10 -18.81 -28.89
CA THR A 159 -14.61 -19.34 -27.60
C THR A 159 -13.93 -20.68 -27.81
N VAL A 160 -12.77 -20.86 -27.18
CA VAL A 160 -11.98 -22.09 -27.21
C VAL A 160 -11.67 -22.54 -25.79
N TYR A 161 -11.68 -23.84 -25.55
CA TYR A 161 -11.28 -24.43 -24.28
C TYR A 161 -9.82 -24.88 -24.37
N VAL A 162 -8.94 -24.20 -23.62
CA VAL A 162 -7.48 -24.41 -23.64
C VAL A 162 -6.95 -24.35 -22.21
N GLY A 163 -6.11 -25.31 -21.83
CA GLY A 163 -5.43 -25.28 -20.53
C GLY A 163 -6.36 -25.43 -19.32
N GLY A 164 -7.60 -25.89 -19.51
CA GLY A 164 -8.58 -26.06 -18.44
C GLY A 164 -9.58 -24.89 -18.28
N GLU A 165 -9.53 -23.89 -19.15
CA GLU A 165 -10.36 -22.69 -19.09
C GLU A 165 -10.96 -22.33 -20.47
N ASP A 166 -12.09 -21.63 -20.47
CA ASP A 166 -12.70 -21.07 -21.68
C ASP A 166 -12.10 -19.69 -21.98
N TRP A 167 -11.60 -19.52 -23.20
CA TRP A 167 -10.93 -18.31 -23.67
C TRP A 167 -11.65 -17.72 -24.88
N SER A 168 -11.73 -16.39 -24.93
CA SER A 168 -12.08 -15.68 -26.16
C SER A 168 -11.01 -15.93 -27.21
N ALA A 169 -11.43 -16.26 -28.43
CA ALA A 169 -10.52 -16.64 -29.51
C ALA A 169 -10.87 -15.98 -30.84
N ARG A 170 -9.84 -15.80 -31.67
CA ARG A 170 -9.94 -15.33 -33.05
C ARG A 170 -9.10 -16.20 -33.97
N SER A 171 -9.57 -16.37 -35.20
CA SER A 171 -8.91 -17.09 -36.28
C SER A 171 -9.15 -16.39 -37.61
N GLU A 172 -8.14 -16.39 -38.48
CA GLU A 172 -8.28 -15.93 -39.86
C GLU A 172 -9.06 -16.91 -40.75
N LYS A 173 -9.28 -18.14 -40.28
CA LYS A 173 -10.05 -19.18 -40.98
C LYS A 173 -11.26 -19.56 -40.14
N LYS A 174 -12.36 -19.90 -40.80
CA LYS A 174 -13.56 -20.33 -40.07
C LYS A 174 -13.30 -21.71 -39.47
N ILE A 175 -13.43 -21.82 -38.15
CA ILE A 175 -13.31 -23.06 -37.39
C ILE A 175 -14.69 -23.37 -36.81
N HIS A 176 -15.16 -24.60 -36.98
CA HIS A 176 -16.45 -25.02 -36.44
C HIS A 176 -16.34 -25.43 -34.96
N GLY A 177 -17.42 -25.23 -34.21
CA GLY A 177 -17.54 -25.76 -32.85
C GLY A 177 -17.26 -27.27 -32.79
N GLY A 178 -16.50 -27.69 -31.78
CA GLY A 178 -16.01 -29.05 -31.58
C GLY A 178 -14.70 -29.39 -32.29
N ALA A 179 -14.16 -28.51 -33.14
CA ALA A 179 -12.90 -28.75 -33.82
C ALA A 179 -11.68 -28.49 -32.91
N LEU A 180 -10.59 -29.22 -33.16
CA LEU A 180 -9.32 -28.99 -32.49
C LEU A 180 -8.64 -27.73 -33.05
N VAL A 181 -8.08 -26.93 -32.16
CA VAL A 181 -7.41 -25.68 -32.49
C VAL A 181 -6.06 -25.60 -31.81
N LYS A 182 -5.09 -24.94 -32.45
CA LYS A 182 -3.79 -24.64 -31.87
C LYS A 182 -3.66 -23.15 -31.62
N VAL A 183 -3.21 -22.78 -30.43
CA VAL A 183 -2.93 -21.37 -30.09
C VAL A 183 -1.61 -20.96 -30.75
N VAL A 184 -1.66 -19.95 -31.62
CA VAL A 184 -0.49 -19.42 -32.35
C VAL A 184 -0.01 -18.09 -31.77
N GLY A 185 -0.87 -17.37 -31.04
CA GLY A 185 -0.54 -16.09 -30.45
C GLY A 185 -1.60 -15.58 -29.50
N ARG A 186 -1.44 -14.35 -29.02
CA ARG A 186 -2.35 -13.72 -28.06
C ARG A 186 -2.35 -12.20 -28.23
N GLU A 187 -3.54 -11.62 -28.13
CA GLU A 187 -3.75 -10.17 -28.07
C GLU A 187 -4.60 -9.85 -26.83
N GLY A 188 -4.00 -9.25 -25.79
CA GLY A 188 -4.73 -8.94 -24.56
C GLY A 188 -5.26 -10.19 -23.87
N LEU A 189 -6.57 -10.39 -23.74
CA LEU A 189 -7.19 -11.62 -23.20
C LEU A 189 -7.78 -12.53 -24.29
N VAL A 190 -7.44 -12.28 -25.55
CA VAL A 190 -7.95 -13.02 -26.71
C VAL A 190 -6.83 -13.87 -27.30
N LEU A 191 -7.10 -15.16 -27.49
CA LEU A 191 -6.17 -16.10 -28.12
C LEU A 191 -6.30 -16.07 -29.64
N LEU A 192 -5.17 -16.03 -30.34
CA LEU A 192 -5.13 -16.25 -31.78
C LEU A 192 -4.95 -17.75 -32.02
N VAL A 193 -5.87 -18.35 -32.76
CA VAL A 193 -5.93 -19.79 -32.98
C VAL A 193 -6.02 -20.15 -34.45
N GLU A 194 -5.46 -21.29 -34.80
CA GLU A 194 -5.56 -21.89 -36.13
C GLU A 194 -6.11 -23.32 -36.03
N PRO A 195 -6.83 -23.80 -37.07
CA PRO A 195 -7.24 -25.19 -37.12
C PRO A 195 -6.01 -26.11 -37.18
N VAL A 196 -6.08 -27.24 -36.46
CA VAL A 196 -5.05 -28.30 -36.49
C VAL A 196 -5.16 -29.13 -37.77
#